data_AF-A0A448MX55-F1
#
_entry.id   AF-A0A448MX55-F1
#
_cell.length_a   1.000
_cell.length_b   1.000
_cell.length_c   1.000
_cell.angle_alpha   90.00
_cell.angle_beta   90.00
_cell.angle_gamma   90.00
#
_symmetry.space_group_name_H-M   'P 1'
#
loop_
_entity.id
_entity.type
_entity.pdbx_description
1 polymer ?
#
loop_
_entity_poly.entity_id
_entity_poly.type
_entity_poly.pdbx_seq_one_letter_code
_entity_poly.pdbx_strand_id
1 'polypeptide(L)'
;MTKGSFYHHFRDLGEFKTAFMDYLYQRGAMDPMSRLEALDSPRERLRGLIEAIACEDLALEAAVRRWAASDPAVAEHLRQVDQARTAFVAEMYHELLPDDPALADDMCRLAQAFYLGAVMLEPPVTGEEYRRLTALLDRIVRV
;
A
#
# COMPACT_ATOMS: atom_id res chain seq x y z
N MET A 1 2.36 11.92 -28.18
CA MET A 1 3.53 11.02 -28.34
C MET A 1 3.48 10.37 -29.72
N THR A 2 4.61 10.29 -30.44
CA THR A 2 4.70 9.54 -31.71
C THR A 2 5.19 8.12 -31.41
N LYS A 3 4.83 7.14 -32.25
CA LYS A 3 5.34 5.75 -32.10
C LYS A 3 6.88 5.72 -32.05
N GLY A 4 7.55 6.58 -32.83
CA GLY A 4 9.02 6.68 -32.84
C GLY A 4 9.62 7.10 -31.48
N SER A 5 9.00 8.05 -30.77
CA SER A 5 9.49 8.48 -29.45
C SER A 5 9.28 7.41 -28.36
N PHE A 6 8.23 6.59 -28.47
CA PHE A 6 8.00 5.48 -27.53
C PHE A 6 9.07 4.40 -27.69
N TYR A 7 9.33 3.97 -28.92
CA TYR A 7 10.31 2.91 -29.19
C TYR A 7 11.77 3.33 -28.95
N HIS A 8 12.03 4.63 -28.78
CA HIS A 8 13.32 5.11 -28.29
C HIS A 8 13.55 4.82 -26.79
N HIS A 9 12.48 4.75 -25.99
CA HIS A 9 12.57 4.52 -24.55
C HIS A 9 12.25 3.08 -24.14
N PHE A 10 11.41 2.38 -24.90
CA PHE A 10 11.00 1.01 -24.62
C PHE A 10 10.99 0.18 -25.90
N ARG A 11 11.64 -0.98 -25.90
CA ARG A 11 11.68 -1.92 -27.02
C ARG A 11 10.29 -2.43 -27.39
N ASP A 12 9.43 -2.65 -26.40
CA ASP A 12 8.05 -3.08 -26.59
C ASP A 12 7.14 -2.68 -25.41
N LEU A 13 5.86 -3.05 -25.52
CA LEU A 13 4.87 -2.78 -24.48
C LEU A 13 5.16 -3.55 -23.18
N GLY A 14 5.78 -4.74 -23.26
CA GLY A 14 6.17 -5.52 -22.09
C GLY A 14 7.23 -4.81 -21.27
N GLU A 15 8.29 -4.30 -21.91
CA GLU A 15 9.34 -3.53 -21.23
C GLU A 15 8.78 -2.26 -20.57
N PHE A 16 7.89 -1.55 -21.25
CA PHE A 16 7.19 -0.40 -20.65
C PHE A 16 6.40 -0.80 -19.41
N LYS A 17 5.61 -1.89 -19.48
CA LYS A 17 4.80 -2.36 -18.35
C LYS A 17 5.68 -2.71 -17.16
N THR A 18 6.77 -3.46 -17.36
CA THR A 18 7.71 -3.80 -16.29
C THR A 18 8.29 -2.54 -15.66
N ALA A 19 8.84 -1.61 -16.46
CA ALA A 19 9.42 -0.38 -15.95
C ALA A 19 8.40 0.52 -15.23
N PHE A 20 7.17 0.56 -15.73
CA PHE A 20 6.09 1.32 -15.10
C PHE A 20 5.67 0.72 -13.76
N MET A 21 5.53 -0.61 -13.69
CA MET A 21 5.22 -1.30 -12.44
C MET A 21 6.36 -1.14 -11.44
N ASP A 22 7.61 -1.34 -11.85
CA ASP A 22 8.79 -1.13 -10.99
C ASP A 22 8.83 0.30 -10.41
N TYR A 23 8.52 1.30 -11.23
CA TYR A 23 8.40 2.68 -10.76
C TYR A 23 7.28 2.84 -9.72
N LEU A 24 6.11 2.23 -9.94
CA LEU A 24 5.01 2.29 -8.98
C LEU A 24 5.37 1.60 -7.65
N TYR A 25 6.06 0.46 -7.68
CA TYR A 25 6.50 -0.23 -6.47
C TYR A 25 7.53 0.57 -5.68
N GLN A 26 8.52 1.14 -6.36
CA GLN A 26 9.53 1.96 -5.68
C GLN A 26 8.88 3.16 -5.00
N ARG A 27 8.02 3.88 -5.72
CA ARG A 27 7.36 5.09 -5.22
C ARG A 27 6.29 4.82 -4.17
N GLY A 28 5.50 3.77 -4.34
CA GLY A 28 4.30 3.49 -3.53
C GLY A 28 4.53 2.57 -2.33
N ALA A 29 5.58 1.75 -2.34
CA ALA A 29 5.87 0.82 -1.25
C ALA A 29 7.24 1.05 -0.63
N MET A 30 8.32 0.95 -1.41
CA MET A 30 9.67 0.97 -0.86
C MET A 30 10.06 2.32 -0.26
N ASP A 31 9.83 3.42 -0.98
CA ASP A 31 10.20 4.77 -0.53
C ASP A 31 9.49 5.19 0.78
N PRO A 32 8.15 5.00 0.92
CA PRO A 32 7.48 5.27 2.18
C PRO A 32 7.97 4.37 3.32
N MET A 33 8.07 3.06 3.11
CA MET A 33 8.48 2.12 4.17
C MET A 33 9.89 2.42 4.67
N SER A 34 10.86 2.63 3.77
CA SER A 34 12.25 2.93 4.15
C SER A 34 12.36 4.19 5.02
N ARG A 35 11.50 5.19 4.77
CA ARG A 35 11.45 6.42 5.59
C ARG A 35 10.86 6.17 6.97
N LEU A 36 9.89 5.26 7.06
CA LEU A 36 9.22 4.90 8.31
C LEU A 36 10.09 3.99 9.17
N GLU A 37 10.85 3.07 8.58
CA GLU A 37 11.81 2.21 9.31
C GLU A 37 12.83 3.01 10.14
N ALA A 38 13.16 4.23 9.70
CA ALA A 38 14.05 5.14 10.44
C ALA A 38 13.44 5.72 11.73
N LEU A 39 12.15 5.52 12.00
CA LEU A 39 11.49 5.94 13.25
C LEU A 39 11.66 4.86 14.32
N ASP A 40 11.85 5.24 15.58
CA ASP A 40 12.14 4.30 16.67
C ASP A 40 10.88 3.61 17.23
N SER A 41 9.70 4.23 17.12
CA SER A 41 8.47 3.70 17.70
C SER A 41 7.57 3.03 16.64
N PRO A 42 7.10 1.79 16.84
CA PRO A 42 6.13 1.15 15.93
C PRO A 42 4.82 1.94 15.82
N ARG A 43 4.45 2.70 16.87
CA ARG A 43 3.29 3.60 16.84
C ARG A 43 3.51 4.80 15.93
N GLU A 44 4.73 5.35 15.90
CA GLU A 44 5.07 6.45 15.00
C GLU A 44 5.14 5.97 13.56
N ARG A 45 5.70 4.77 13.33
CA ARG A 45 5.68 4.11 12.01
C ARG A 45 4.26 3.92 11.48
N LEU A 46 3.34 3.39 12.30
CA LEU A 46 1.93 3.22 11.90
C LEU A 46 1.25 4.55 11.58
N ARG A 47 1.46 5.59 12.40
CA ARG A 47 0.90 6.93 12.12
C ARG A 47 1.46 7.50 10.82
N GLY A 48 2.77 7.37 10.60
CA GLY A 48 3.40 7.82 9.37
C GLY A 48 2.88 7.05 8.15
N LEU A 49 2.60 5.75 8.27
CA LEU A 49 1.97 4.96 7.21
C LEU A 49 0.56 5.45 6.89
N ILE A 50 -0.25 5.75 7.92
CA ILE A 50 -1.60 6.32 7.74
C ILE A 50 -1.52 7.65 6.98
N GLU A 51 -0.59 8.53 7.33
CA GLU A 51 -0.41 9.81 6.64
C GLU A 51 0.10 9.65 5.20
N ALA A 52 0.98 8.69 4.96
CA ALA A 52 1.46 8.38 3.61
C ALA A 52 0.31 7.92 2.71
N ILE A 53 -0.54 7.00 3.20
CA ILE A 53 -1.70 6.49 2.48
C ILE A 53 -2.76 7.59 2.26
N ALA A 54 -3.01 8.42 3.28
CA ALA A 54 -3.96 9.53 3.16
C ALA A 54 -3.57 10.52 2.04
N CYS A 55 -2.28 10.62 1.71
CA CYS A 55 -1.75 11.46 0.64
C CYS A 55 -1.52 10.71 -0.70
N GLU A 56 -1.75 9.40 -0.75
CA GLU A 56 -1.53 8.57 -1.93
C GLU A 56 -2.67 8.73 -2.96
N ASP A 57 -2.35 8.54 -4.24
CA ASP A 57 -3.36 8.45 -5.30
C ASP A 57 -3.99 7.05 -5.30
N LEU A 58 -4.99 6.85 -4.44
CA LEU A 58 -5.69 5.56 -4.34
C LEU A 58 -6.55 5.24 -5.58
N ALA A 59 -6.84 6.23 -6.43
CA ALA A 59 -7.52 5.97 -7.70
C ALA A 59 -6.58 5.29 -8.70
N LEU A 60 -5.30 5.69 -8.71
CA LEU A 60 -4.25 5.00 -9.45
C LEU A 60 -4.06 3.57 -8.92
N GLU A 61 -3.96 3.38 -7.61
CA GLU A 61 -3.88 2.04 -6.99
C GLU A 61 -5.07 1.17 -7.42
N ALA A 62 -6.30 1.69 -7.35
CA ALA A 62 -7.49 0.97 -7.81
C ALA A 62 -7.43 0.61 -9.29
N ALA A 63 -6.90 1.51 -10.14
CA ALA A 63 -6.72 1.24 -11.57
C ALA A 63 -5.69 0.13 -11.83
N VAL A 64 -4.57 0.11 -11.09
CA VAL A 64 -3.56 -0.94 -11.15
C VAL A 64 -4.15 -2.29 -10.72
N ARG A 65 -4.93 -2.32 -9.64
CA ARG A 65 -5.62 -3.54 -9.18
C ARG A 65 -6.63 -4.07 -10.21
N ARG A 66 -7.37 -3.18 -10.88
CA ARG A 66 -8.24 -3.58 -12.00
C ARG A 66 -7.44 -4.11 -13.19
N TRP A 67 -6.31 -3.49 -13.52
CA TRP A 67 -5.44 -3.97 -14.60
C TRP A 67 -4.86 -5.35 -14.30
N ALA A 68 -4.43 -5.60 -13.05
CA ALA A 68 -3.94 -6.89 -12.58
C ALA A 68 -4.93 -8.04 -12.83
N ALA A 69 -6.24 -7.78 -12.81
CA ALA A 69 -7.25 -8.80 -13.11
C ALA A 69 -7.17 -9.37 -14.54
N SER A 70 -6.48 -8.68 -15.46
CA SER A 70 -6.35 -9.05 -16.87
C SER A 70 -4.90 -9.24 -17.34
N ASP A 71 -3.91 -8.94 -16.49
CA ASP A 71 -2.49 -8.96 -16.85
C ASP A 71 -1.65 -9.69 -15.78
N PRO A 72 -1.20 -10.93 -16.06
CA PRO A 72 -0.46 -11.74 -15.08
C PRO A 72 0.83 -11.11 -14.57
N ALA A 73 1.53 -10.32 -15.40
CA ALA A 73 2.77 -9.66 -14.98
C ALA A 73 2.50 -8.57 -13.94
N VAL A 74 1.41 -7.82 -14.12
CA VAL A 74 0.94 -6.81 -13.17
C VAL A 74 0.43 -7.47 -11.89
N ALA A 75 -0.30 -8.59 -12.01
CA ALA A 75 -0.78 -9.34 -10.86
C ALA A 75 0.36 -9.86 -9.98
N GLU A 76 1.41 -10.41 -10.59
CA GLU A 76 2.58 -10.88 -9.85
C GLU A 76 3.30 -9.72 -9.14
N HIS A 77 3.44 -8.58 -9.81
CA HIS A 77 4.03 -7.40 -9.21
C HIS A 77 3.21 -6.86 -8.03
N LEU A 78 1.88 -6.75 -8.21
CA LEU A 78 0.96 -6.33 -7.13
C LEU A 78 1.03 -7.29 -5.93
N ARG A 79 1.16 -8.59 -6.17
CA ARG A 79 1.32 -9.60 -5.10
C ARG A 79 2.59 -9.35 -4.27
N GLN A 80 3.69 -8.98 -4.91
CA GLN A 80 4.95 -8.65 -4.22
C GLN A 80 4.81 -7.38 -3.38
N VAL A 81 4.14 -6.36 -3.91
CA VAL A 81 3.82 -5.11 -3.19
C VAL A 81 2.98 -5.39 -1.95
N ASP A 82 1.89 -6.15 -2.12
CA ASP A 82 0.98 -6.49 -1.01
C ASP A 82 1.69 -7.35 0.05
N GLN A 83 2.58 -8.25 -0.35
CA GLN A 83 3.37 -9.05 0.57
C GLN A 83 4.34 -8.19 1.39
N ALA A 84 5.04 -7.23 0.77
CA ALA A 84 5.93 -6.31 1.47
C ALA A 84 5.16 -5.41 2.44
N ARG A 85 4.02 -4.83 2.01
CA ARG A 85 3.13 -4.02 2.86
C ARG A 85 2.62 -4.82 4.06
N THR A 86 2.25 -6.07 3.82
CA THR A 86 1.79 -6.99 4.87
C THR A 86 2.87 -7.26 5.91
N ALA A 87 4.08 -7.60 5.47
CA ALA A 87 5.19 -7.88 6.38
C ALA A 87 5.50 -6.66 7.26
N PHE A 88 5.59 -5.48 6.64
CA PHE A 88 5.85 -4.23 7.36
C PHE A 88 4.78 -3.91 8.42
N VAL A 89 3.50 -4.10 8.09
CA VAL A 89 2.40 -3.86 9.04
C VAL A 89 2.35 -4.91 10.15
N ALA A 90 2.62 -6.18 9.84
CA ALA A 90 2.68 -7.26 10.82
C ALA A 90 3.78 -7.01 11.85
N GLU A 91 4.98 -6.62 11.42
CA GLU A 91 6.10 -6.27 12.31
C GLU A 91 5.68 -5.19 13.33
N MET A 92 5.05 -4.11 12.86
CA MET A 92 4.60 -3.03 13.75
C MET A 92 3.56 -3.50 14.79
N TYR A 93 2.61 -4.36 14.39
CA TYR A 93 1.59 -4.87 15.33
C TYR A 93 2.18 -5.86 16.34
N HIS A 94 3.11 -6.72 15.93
CA HIS A 94 3.80 -7.62 16.86
C HIS A 94 4.69 -6.87 17.85
N GLU A 95 5.34 -5.78 17.44
CA GLU A 95 6.08 -4.92 18.36
C GLU A 95 5.15 -4.18 19.36
N LEU A 96 3.93 -3.83 18.94
CA LEU A 96 2.95 -3.13 19.80
C LEU A 96 2.20 -4.07 20.75
N LEU A 97 2.06 -5.34 20.39
CA LEU A 97 1.29 -6.35 21.12
C LEU A 97 2.17 -7.59 21.35
N PRO A 98 3.32 -7.47 22.05
CA PRO A 98 4.26 -8.58 22.22
C PRO A 98 3.66 -9.74 23.04
N ASP A 99 2.68 -9.44 23.89
CA ASP A 99 2.03 -10.41 24.77
C ASP A 99 0.80 -11.08 24.15
N ASP A 100 0.32 -10.61 22.98
CA ASP A 100 -0.85 -11.15 22.29
C ASP A 100 -0.64 -11.22 20.76
N PRO A 101 0.14 -12.20 20.29
CA PRO A 101 0.45 -12.35 18.87
C PRO A 101 -0.79 -12.66 18.01
N ALA A 102 -1.81 -13.31 18.58
CA ALA A 102 -3.05 -13.59 17.86
C ALA A 102 -3.81 -12.28 17.57
N LEU A 103 -3.92 -11.39 18.57
CA LEU A 103 -4.48 -10.06 18.37
C LEU A 103 -3.65 -9.24 17.38
N ALA A 104 -2.31 -9.35 17.41
CA ALA A 104 -1.44 -8.67 16.44
C ALA A 104 -1.73 -9.09 14.99
N ASP A 105 -1.89 -10.39 14.75
CA ASP A 105 -2.25 -10.94 13.43
C ASP A 105 -3.63 -10.43 12.98
N ASP A 106 -4.63 -10.47 13.87
CA ASP A 106 -5.97 -9.95 13.59
C ASP A 106 -5.96 -8.45 13.27
N MET A 107 -5.15 -7.67 14.00
CA MET A 107 -4.97 -6.24 13.76
C MET A 107 -4.29 -5.94 12.42
N CYS A 108 -3.27 -6.72 12.05
CA CYS A 108 -2.68 -6.66 10.73
C CYS A 108 -3.73 -6.95 9.65
N ARG A 109 -4.55 -7.99 9.85
CA ARG A 109 -5.60 -8.38 8.90
C ARG A 109 -6.70 -7.32 8.76
N LEU A 110 -7.11 -6.70 9.85
CA LEU A 110 -8.08 -5.60 9.85
C LEU A 110 -7.54 -4.37 9.12
N ALA A 111 -6.27 -4.01 9.35
CA ALA A 111 -5.62 -2.90 8.66
C ALA A 111 -5.55 -3.14 7.14
N GLN A 112 -5.18 -4.36 6.72
CA GLN A 112 -5.19 -4.75 5.30
C GLN A 112 -6.57 -4.67 4.68
N ALA A 113 -7.58 -5.23 5.35
CA ALA A 113 -8.96 -5.22 4.86
C ALA A 113 -9.49 -3.79 4.72
N PHE A 114 -9.21 -2.93 5.70
CA PHE A 114 -9.56 -1.52 5.62
C PHE A 114 -8.85 -0.80 4.47
N TYR A 115 -7.53 -0.99 4.31
CA TYR A 115 -6.77 -0.38 3.21
C TYR A 115 -7.35 -0.78 1.85
N LEU A 116 -7.57 -2.08 1.62
CA LEU A 116 -8.13 -2.56 0.36
C LEU A 116 -9.55 -2.02 0.14
N GLY A 117 -10.37 -1.95 1.20
CA GLY A 117 -11.68 -1.31 1.15
C GLY A 117 -11.59 0.17 0.74
N ALA A 118 -10.68 0.93 1.37
CA ALA A 118 -10.46 2.33 1.05
C ALA A 118 -10.04 2.54 -0.41
N VAL A 119 -9.20 1.66 -0.96
CA VAL A 119 -8.80 1.67 -2.37
C VAL A 119 -9.95 1.35 -3.32
N MET A 120 -10.76 0.33 -2.99
CA MET A 120 -11.74 -0.24 -3.91
C MET A 120 -13.12 0.44 -3.86
N LEU A 121 -13.40 1.27 -2.87
CA LEU A 121 -14.61 2.09 -2.83
C LEU A 121 -14.64 3.12 -3.96
N GLU A 122 -15.84 3.49 -4.41
CA GLU A 122 -16.04 4.50 -5.44
C GLU A 122 -16.85 5.69 -4.88
N PRO A 123 -16.23 6.88 -4.68
CA PRO A 123 -14.81 7.18 -4.86
C PRO A 123 -13.91 6.53 -3.77
N PRO A 124 -12.59 6.34 -4.03
CA PRO A 124 -11.66 5.85 -3.02
C PRO A 124 -11.58 6.78 -1.80
N VAL A 125 -11.41 6.19 -0.62
CA VAL A 125 -11.34 6.92 0.65
C VAL A 125 -9.94 7.49 0.83
N THR A 126 -9.78 8.80 0.73
CA THR A 126 -8.48 9.50 0.75
C THR A 126 -8.47 10.67 1.73
N GLY A 127 -7.31 11.30 1.92
CA GLY A 127 -7.17 12.57 2.63
C GLY A 127 -7.71 12.54 4.06
N GLU A 128 -8.51 13.55 4.41
CA GLU A 128 -9.08 13.69 5.76
C GLU A 128 -10.07 12.57 6.10
N GLU A 129 -10.77 12.01 5.11
CA GLU A 129 -11.66 10.89 5.36
C GLU A 129 -10.89 9.64 5.78
N TYR A 130 -9.80 9.32 5.08
CA TYR A 130 -8.94 8.18 5.43
C TYR A 130 -8.42 8.33 6.87
N ARG A 131 -7.85 9.49 7.22
CA ARG A 131 -7.36 9.78 8.58
C ARG A 131 -8.45 9.60 9.64
N ARG A 132 -9.65 10.13 9.38
CA ARG A 132 -10.79 10.06 10.29
C ARG A 132 -11.23 8.61 10.50
N LEU A 133 -11.34 7.80 9.45
CA LEU A 133 -11.76 6.41 9.56
C LEU A 133 -10.71 5.54 10.26
N THR A 134 -9.41 5.74 9.99
CA THR A 134 -8.34 5.02 10.71
C THR A 134 -8.32 5.38 12.20
N ALA A 135 -8.57 6.65 12.55
CA ALA A 135 -8.64 7.07 13.95
C ALA A 135 -9.85 6.46 14.68
N LEU A 136 -10.98 6.29 13.98
CA LEU A 136 -12.15 5.61 14.53
C LEU A 136 -11.88 4.12 14.78
N LEU A 137 -11.18 3.44 13.86
CA LEU A 137 -10.79 2.04 14.02
C LEU A 137 -9.87 1.83 15.23
N ASP A 138 -8.81 2.63 15.38
CA ASP A 138 -7.91 2.54 16.56
C ASP A 138 -8.67 2.80 17.88
N ARG A 139 -9.69 3.67 17.86
CA ARG A 139 -10.52 3.92 19.04
C ARG A 139 -11.40 2.74 19.43
N ILE A 140 -11.94 2.00 18.46
CA ILE A 140 -12.83 0.85 18.71
C ILE A 140 -12.03 -0.34 19.24
N VAL A 141 -10.82 -0.55 18.71
CA VAL A 141 -9.96 -1.68 19.11
C VAL A 141 -9.40 -1.52 20.53
N ARG A 142 -9.22 -0.29 21.01
CA ARG A 142 -8.72 0.01 22.36
C ARG A 142 -9.79 -0.01 23.46
N VAL A 143 -11.06 -0.32 23.14
CA VAL A 143 -12.18 -0.45 24.09
C VAL A 143 -12.39 -1.92 24.43
#